data_AF-A0A4V3GFY5-F1
#
_entry.id   AF-A0A4V3GFY5-F1
#
_cell.length_a   1.000
_cell.length_b   1.000
_cell.length_c   1.000
_cell.angle_alpha   90.00
_cell.angle_beta   90.00
_cell.angle_gamma   90.00
#
_symmetry.space_group_name_H-M   'P 1'
#
loop_
_entity.id
_entity.type
_entity.pdbx_description
1 polymer ?
#
loop_
_entity_poly.entity_id
_entity_poly.type
_entity_poly.pdbx_seq_one_letter_code
_entity_poly.pdbx_strand_id
1 'polypeptide(L)' 'MTTLQITKGNPTPEELAALVTVLAARAAAPAPAPDRQRASNWATYWRNARTPFHPGPGQWRASAHP' A
#
# COMPACT_ATOMS: atom_id res chain seq x y z
N MET A 1 22.54 0.93 -9.78
CA MET A 1 23.26 1.39 -8.59
C MET A 1 22.35 2.35 -7.84
N THR A 2 22.04 2.08 -6.57
CA THR A 2 21.19 2.95 -5.75
C THR A 2 22.02 4.12 -5.25
N THR A 3 21.89 5.29 -5.89
CA THR A 3 22.60 6.52 -5.52
C THR A 3 21.65 7.51 -4.87
N LEU A 4 22.01 8.05 -3.70
CA LEU A 4 21.28 9.12 -3.00
C LEU A 4 22.05 10.44 -3.15
N GLN A 5 21.35 11.51 -3.53
CA GLN A 5 21.92 12.84 -3.71
C GLN A 5 21.11 13.88 -2.93
N ILE A 6 21.80 14.73 -2.16
CA ILE A 6 21.22 15.90 -1.52
C ILE A 6 21.23 17.04 -2.53
N THR A 7 20.05 17.49 -2.95
CA THR A 7 19.91 18.58 -3.94
C THR A 7 19.78 19.96 -3.31
N LYS A 8 19.41 20.04 -2.02
CA LYS A 8 19.22 21.28 -1.28
C LYS A 8 19.47 21.08 0.21
N GLY A 9 19.98 22.13 0.87
CA GLY A 9 20.27 22.15 2.30
C GLY A 9 21.67 21.65 2.63
N ASN A 10 22.05 21.77 3.91
CA ASN A 10 23.31 21.29 4.45
C ASN A 10 23.01 20.52 5.75
N PRO A 11 22.61 19.24 5.66
CA PRO A 11 22.25 18.47 6.85
C PRO A 11 23.46 18.28 7.74
N THR A 12 23.23 18.23 9.05
CA THR A 12 24.29 17.82 9.97
C THR A 12 24.65 16.35 9.74
N PRO A 13 25.83 15.89 10.20
CA PRO A 13 26.20 14.48 10.11
C PRO A 13 25.16 13.54 10.74
N GLU A 14 24.54 13.96 11.84
CA GLU A 14 23.53 13.21 12.57
C GLU A 14 22.24 13.08 11.75
N GLU A 15 21.80 14.17 11.13
CA GLU A 15 20.62 14.17 10.26
C GLU A 15 20.82 13.28 9.04
N LEU A 16 22.00 13.35 8.41
CA LEU A 16 22.36 12.49 7.28
C LEU A 16 22.37 11.01 7.70
N ALA A 17 22.95 10.69 8.85
CA ALA A 17 22.97 9.32 9.38
C ALA A 17 21.56 8.79 9.65
N ALA A 18 20.68 9.61 10.23
CA ALA A 18 19.28 9.25 10.45
C ALA A 18 18.56 8.94 9.13
N LEU A 19 18.75 9.78 8.11
CA LEU A 19 18.13 9.62 6.80
C LEU A 19 18.59 8.33 6.10
N VAL A 20 19.89 8.07 6.10
CA VAL A 20 20.46 6.84 5.53
C VAL A 20 19.94 5.61 6.27
N THR A 21 19.84 5.67 7.59
CA THR A 21 19.36 4.55 8.43
C THR A 21 17.91 4.18 8.08
N VAL A 22 17.02 5.17 7.98
CA VAL A 22 15.61 4.93 7.63
C VAL A 22 15.47 4.36 6.22
N LEU A 23 16.23 4.88 5.26
CA LEU A 23 16.18 4.41 3.88
C LEU A 23 16.73 2.98 3.74
N ALA A 24 17.83 2.66 4.43
CA ALA A 24 18.37 1.31 4.47
C ALA A 24 17.39 0.33 5.12
N ALA A 25 16.78 0.70 6.25
CA ALA A 25 15.76 -0.11 6.90
C ALA A 25 14.55 -0.37 5.99
N ARG A 26 14.07 0.65 5.26
CA ARG A 26 12.99 0.49 4.29
C ARG A 26 13.37 -0.41 3.12
N ALA A 27 14.59 -0.28 2.61
CA ALA A 27 15.07 -1.11 1.50
C ALA A 27 15.28 -2.58 1.90
N ALA A 28 15.65 -2.83 3.15
CA ALA A 28 15.81 -4.17 3.71
C ALA A 28 14.46 -4.81 4.13
N ALA A 29 13.39 -4.02 4.25
CA ALA A 29 12.10 -4.52 4.67
C ALA A 29 11.57 -5.53 3.62
N PRO A 30 11.14 -6.74 4.05
CA PRO A 30 10.54 -7.70 3.15
C PRO A 30 9.28 -7.10 2.52
N ALA A 31 9.05 -7.42 1.24
CA ALA A 31 7.81 -7.04 0.59
C ALA A 31 6.63 -7.59 1.39
N PRO A 32 5.56 -6.80 1.62
CA PRO A 32 4.36 -7.32 2.23
C PRO A 32 3.88 -8.52 1.42
N ALA A 33 3.39 -9.54 2.10
CA ALA A 33 2.78 -10.68 1.44
C ALA A 33 1.74 -10.16 0.44
N PRO A 34 1.71 -10.68 -0.80
CA PRO A 34 0.67 -10.28 -1.75
C PRO A 34 -0.67 -10.49 -1.06
N ASP A 35 -1.49 -9.44 -1.02
CA ASP A 35 -2.86 -9.60 -0.56
C ASP A 35 -3.47 -10.73 -1.39
N ARG A 36 -4.13 -11.69 -0.75
CA ARG A 36 -4.77 -12.78 -1.49
C ARG A 36 -5.70 -12.08 -2.45
N GLN A 37 -5.45 -12.25 -3.74
CA GLN A 37 -6.17 -11.55 -4.79
C GLN A 37 -7.61 -12.04 -4.76
N ARG A 38 -8.40 -11.43 -3.87
CA ARG A 38 -9.81 -11.71 -3.72
C ARG A 38 -10.42 -11.23 -5.01
N ALA A 39 -11.08 -12.14 -5.72
CA ALA A 39 -11.80 -11.78 -6.91
C ALA A 39 -12.65 -10.55 -6.60
N SER A 40 -12.61 -9.61 -7.54
CA SER A 40 -13.34 -8.36 -7.39
C SER A 40 -14.77 -8.62 -6.99
N ASN A 41 -15.26 -7.82 -6.05
CA ASN A 41 -16.69 -7.79 -5.77
C ASN A 41 -17.47 -7.44 -7.05
N TRP A 42 -16.91 -6.65 -7.98
CA TRP A 42 -17.48 -6.35 -9.28
C TRP A 42 -17.53 -7.57 -10.22
N ALA A 43 -16.58 -8.49 -10.12
CA ALA A 43 -16.53 -9.70 -10.93
C ALA A 43 -17.43 -10.85 -10.40
N THR A 44 -18.25 -10.61 -9.36
CA THR A 44 -19.06 -11.69 -8.77
C THR A 44 -20.33 -11.96 -9.57
N TYR A 45 -20.53 -13.21 -10.01
CA TYR A 45 -21.65 -13.66 -10.84
C TYR A 45 -23.03 -13.20 -10.35
N TRP A 46 -23.27 -13.19 -9.03
CA TRP A 46 -24.58 -12.81 -8.46
C TRP A 46 -24.98 -11.34 -8.69
N ARG A 47 -24.07 -10.47 -9.16
CA ARG A 47 -24.39 -9.08 -9.50
C ARG A 47 -25.12 -8.98 -10.84
N ASN A 48 -25.00 -10.00 -11.69
CA ASN A 48 -25.81 -10.12 -12.90
C ASN A 48 -27.27 -10.43 -12.56
N ALA A 49 -27.54 -10.95 -11.36
CA ALA A 49 -28.88 -11.08 -10.81
C ALA A 49 -29.23 -9.83 -9.98
N ARG A 50 -30.42 -9.26 -10.18
CA ARG A 50 -30.92 -8.17 -9.31
C ARG A 50 -31.13 -8.70 -7.89
N THR A 51 -30.12 -8.51 -7.04
CA THR A 51 -30.20 -8.78 -5.60
C THR A 51 -30.25 -7.44 -4.84
N PRO A 52 -31.08 -7.35 -3.78
CA PRO A 52 -31.06 -6.19 -2.90
C PRO A 52 -29.68 -5.99 -2.26
N PHE A 53 -29.25 -4.74 -2.12
CA PHE A 53 -28.00 -4.43 -1.42
C PHE A 53 -28.21 -4.62 0.09
N HIS A 54 -27.43 -5.51 0.72
CA HIS A 54 -27.52 -5.76 2.15
C HIS A 54 -26.49 -4.88 2.90
N PRO A 55 -26.93 -3.93 3.74
CA PRO A 55 -26.01 -3.17 4.58
C PRO A 55 -25.34 -4.09 5.61
N GLY A 56 -24.06 -3.86 5.89
CA GLY A 56 -23.31 -4.63 6.88
C GLY A 56 -21.88 -4.13 7.09
N PRO A 57 -21.20 -4.59 8.17
CA PRO A 57 -19.81 -4.21 8.45
C PRO A 57 -18.91 -4.47 7.25
N GLY A 58 -18.12 -3.46 6.86
CA GLY A 58 -17.18 -3.57 5.74
C GLY A 58 -17.79 -3.39 4.34
N GLN A 59 -19.12 -3.32 4.19
CA GLN A 59 -19.76 -3.22 2.85
C GLN A 59 -19.50 -1.88 2.15
N TRP A 60 -19.33 -0.79 2.91
CA TRP A 60 -18.89 0.48 2.34
C TRP A 60 -17.47 0.37 1.74
N ARG A 61 -16.53 -0.21 2.50
CA ARG A 61 -15.14 -0.40 2.04
C ARG A 61 -15.07 -1.35 0.85
N ALA A 62 -15.90 -2.39 0.86
CA ALA A 62 -16.07 -3.38 -0.21
C ALA A 62 -16.44 -2.78 -1.58
N SER A 63 -17.00 -1.57 -1.63
CA SER A 63 -17.32 -0.86 -2.88
C SER A 63 -16.08 -0.32 -3.62
N ALA A 64 -15.00 -0.07 -2.88
CA ALA A 64 -13.75 0.49 -3.41
C ALA A 64 -12.65 -0.57 -3.64
N HIS A 65 -12.93 -1.84 -3.32
CA HIS A 65 -12.02 -2.93 -3.68
C HIS A 65 -12.12 -3.22 -5.19
N PRO A 66 -10.98 -3.45 -5.86
CA PRO A 66 -10.92 -3.68 -7.29
C PRO A 66 -11.72 -4.90 -7.69
#